data_AF-A0AAX3K7J7-F1
#
_entry.id   AF-A0AAX3K7J7-F1
#
_cell.length_a   1.000
_cell.length_b   1.000
_cell.length_c   1.000
_cell.angle_alpha   90.00
_cell.angle_beta   90.00
_cell.angle_gamma   90.00
#
_symmetry.space_group_name_H-M   'P 1'
#
loop_
_entity.id
_entity.type
_entity.pdbx_description
1 polymer ?
#
loop_
_entity_poly.entity_id
_entity_poly.type
_entity_poly.pdbx_seq_one_letter_code
_entity_poly.pdbx_strand_id
1 'polypeptide(L)'
;MKKFFKKFVLILPVFIAFSGCSKSSKVNDDNTNKQVVRKASKEVEKVCGYYYAYDSQIVLDDGEYYGVPCMYYKAKPIDFDKCSKESVKKLRGDFTDDGNFLEPKIFEEDGKKYLTANFFPEKKFWIKDEKTIVDVETNTEYKKGDPK
;
A
#
# COMPACT_ATOMS: atom_id res chain seq x y z
N MET A 1 -52.59 -18.37 -50.09
CA MET A 1 -52.71 -16.90 -49.98
C MET A 1 -51.70 -16.40 -48.97
N LYS A 2 -50.97 -15.34 -49.35
CA LYS A 2 -49.89 -14.67 -48.60
C LYS A 2 -50.40 -14.12 -47.25
N LYS A 3 -49.54 -14.14 -46.22
CA LYS A 3 -49.20 -12.95 -45.42
C LYS A 3 -48.00 -13.24 -44.50
N PHE A 4 -46.84 -12.83 -44.99
CA PHE A 4 -45.62 -12.64 -44.23
C PHE A 4 -45.86 -11.55 -43.18
N PHE A 5 -45.70 -11.86 -41.89
CA PHE A 5 -45.52 -10.83 -40.87
C PHE A 5 -44.03 -10.60 -40.63
N LYS A 6 -43.57 -9.47 -41.16
CA LYS A 6 -42.26 -8.85 -40.96
C LYS A 6 -42.10 -8.39 -39.51
N LYS A 7 -40.86 -8.50 -39.02
CA LYS A 7 -40.26 -7.92 -37.80
C LYS A 7 -40.78 -6.52 -37.44
N PHE A 8 -40.92 -6.24 -36.14
CA PHE A 8 -40.51 -4.98 -35.52
C PHE A 8 -40.10 -5.25 -34.06
N VAL A 9 -38.80 -5.47 -33.84
CA VAL A 9 -38.21 -5.35 -32.50
C VAL A 9 -37.95 -3.87 -32.29
N LEU A 10 -38.71 -3.27 -31.38
CA LEU A 10 -38.61 -1.87 -30.99
C LEU A 10 -37.37 -1.72 -30.12
N ILE A 11 -36.24 -1.37 -30.73
CA ILE A 11 -35.03 -0.98 -30.01
C ILE A 11 -35.28 0.46 -29.52
N LEU A 12 -35.48 0.62 -28.22
CA LEU A 12 -35.52 1.94 -27.58
C LEU A 12 -34.18 2.65 -27.83
N PRO A 13 -34.14 3.84 -28.45
CA PRO A 13 -32.94 4.65 -28.40
C PRO A 13 -32.82 5.22 -26.98
N VAL A 14 -31.88 4.67 -26.21
CA VAL A 14 -31.41 5.34 -25.00
C VAL A 14 -30.70 6.62 -25.47
N PHE A 15 -31.39 7.75 -25.33
CA PHE A 15 -30.79 9.06 -25.49
C PHE A 15 -29.76 9.24 -24.38
N ILE A 16 -28.49 8.94 -24.67
CA ILE A 16 -27.38 9.46 -23.89
C ILE A 16 -27.29 10.93 -24.25
N ALA A 17 -27.89 11.77 -23.42
CA ALA A 17 -27.71 13.21 -23.50
C ALA A 17 -26.23 13.51 -23.28
N PHE A 18 -25.51 13.82 -24.37
CA PHE A 18 -24.31 14.63 -24.29
C PHE A 18 -24.73 16.02 -23.82
N SER A 19 -24.84 16.20 -22.50
CA SER A 19 -24.82 17.53 -21.91
C SER A 19 -23.43 18.11 -22.14
N GLY A 20 -23.27 18.81 -23.26
CA GLY A 20 -22.17 19.74 -23.44
C GLY A 20 -22.23 20.77 -22.32
N CYS A 21 -21.21 20.78 -21.46
CA CYS A 21 -20.93 21.91 -20.61
C CYS A 21 -19.94 22.82 -21.33
N SER A 22 -20.47 23.81 -22.06
CA SER A 22 -19.73 25.03 -22.35
C SER A 22 -20.56 26.22 -21.88
N LYS A 23 -20.18 26.77 -20.73
CA LYS A 23 -20.01 28.21 -20.49
C LYS A 23 -19.62 28.44 -19.03
N SER A 24 -18.35 28.81 -18.88
CA SER A 24 -17.80 29.76 -17.91
C SER A 24 -18.82 30.33 -16.91
N SER A 25 -19.01 29.64 -15.79
CA SER A 25 -19.35 30.29 -14.54
C SER A 25 -18.05 30.80 -13.93
N LYS A 26 -17.90 32.12 -13.81
CA LYS A 26 -16.93 32.73 -12.89
C LYS A 26 -17.26 32.22 -11.49
N VAL A 27 -16.62 31.13 -11.10
CA VAL A 27 -16.48 30.74 -9.71
C VAL A 27 -15.17 31.39 -9.29
N ASN A 28 -15.22 32.21 -8.23
CA ASN A 28 -14.01 32.60 -7.53
C ASN A 28 -13.37 31.29 -7.04
N ASP A 29 -12.39 30.78 -7.79
CA ASP A 29 -11.55 29.65 -7.41
C ASP A 29 -10.50 30.13 -6.38
N ASP A 30 -10.98 30.66 -5.26
CA ASP A 30 -10.18 30.94 -4.07
C ASP A 30 -10.51 29.93 -2.96
N ASN A 31 -10.82 28.70 -3.36
CA ASN A 31 -10.96 27.59 -2.43
C ASN A 31 -10.52 26.26 -3.07
N THR A 32 -9.30 26.23 -3.62
CA THR A 32 -8.51 24.99 -3.56
C THR A 32 -8.39 24.64 -2.09
N ASN A 33 -9.30 23.77 -1.63
CA ASN A 33 -9.19 23.04 -0.39
C ASN A 33 -7.82 22.38 -0.44
N LYS A 34 -6.81 23.01 0.17
CA LYS A 34 -5.41 22.57 0.12
C LYS A 34 -5.45 21.11 0.53
N GLN A 35 -5.12 20.22 -0.41
CA GLN A 35 -4.93 18.81 -0.10
C GLN A 35 -3.97 18.79 1.08
N VAL A 36 -4.46 18.38 2.26
CA VAL A 36 -3.66 18.37 3.48
C VAL A 36 -2.66 17.25 3.28
N VAL A 37 -1.51 17.59 2.71
CA VAL A 37 -0.37 16.69 2.57
C VAL A 37 0.08 16.38 3.99
N ARG A 38 -0.22 15.18 4.46
CA ARG A 38 0.29 14.70 5.73
C ARG A 38 1.69 14.18 5.47
N LYS A 39 2.68 14.83 6.05
CA LYS A 39 4.06 14.32 6.04
C LYS A 39 4.25 13.28 7.13
N ALA A 40 5.19 12.37 6.91
CA ALA A 40 5.65 11.45 7.95
C ALA A 40 6.14 12.20 9.20
N SER A 41 6.17 11.52 10.34
CA SER A 41 6.83 12.07 11.52
C SER A 41 8.34 12.15 11.27
N LYS A 42 9.04 13.07 11.95
CA LYS A 42 10.51 13.20 11.85
C LYS A 42 11.26 11.90 12.16
N GLU A 43 10.67 11.01 12.94
CA GLU A 43 11.27 9.71 13.24
C GLU A 43 11.10 8.72 12.09
N VAL A 44 9.94 8.73 11.44
CA VAL A 44 9.68 7.91 10.24
C VAL A 44 10.49 8.43 9.05
N GLU A 45 10.62 9.75 8.88
CA GLU A 45 11.44 10.37 7.83
C GLU A 45 12.90 9.87 7.86
N LYS A 46 13.48 9.65 9.04
CA LYS A 46 14.86 9.11 9.18
C LYS A 46 15.01 7.71 8.61
N VAL A 47 13.92 6.94 8.63
CA VAL A 47 13.91 5.56 8.14
C VAL A 47 13.20 5.42 6.80
N CYS A 48 12.77 6.50 6.14
CA CYS A 48 12.24 6.45 4.78
C CYS A 48 13.24 5.83 3.79
N GLY A 49 12.72 5.14 2.78
CA GLY A 49 13.50 4.49 1.74
C GLY A 49 13.12 3.02 1.51
N TYR A 50 13.97 2.34 0.75
CA TYR A 50 13.75 0.98 0.27
C TYR A 50 14.65 0.01 1.04
N TYR A 51 14.06 -1.04 1.60
CA TYR A 51 14.78 -2.08 2.33
C TYR A 51 14.51 -3.43 1.71
N TYR A 52 15.55 -4.25 1.60
CA TYR A 52 15.49 -5.53 0.89
C TYR A 52 16.05 -6.65 1.74
N ALA A 53 15.41 -7.82 1.63
CA ALA A 53 15.94 -9.08 2.14
C ALA A 53 15.53 -10.22 1.20
N TYR A 54 16.47 -10.75 0.42
CA TYR A 54 16.18 -11.75 -0.63
C TYR A 54 15.04 -11.29 -1.56
N ASP A 55 13.91 -12.01 -1.55
CA ASP A 55 12.71 -11.73 -2.35
C ASP A 55 11.66 -10.86 -1.62
N SER A 56 11.96 -10.44 -0.38
CA SER A 56 11.13 -9.54 0.43
C SER A 56 11.57 -8.08 0.34
N GLN A 57 10.65 -7.16 0.58
CA GLN A 57 10.89 -5.72 0.54
C GLN A 57 10.04 -4.96 1.56
N ILE A 58 10.60 -3.91 2.15
CA ILE A 58 9.86 -2.87 2.88
C ILE A 58 10.16 -1.53 2.19
N VAL A 59 9.13 -0.75 1.86
CA VAL A 59 9.28 0.61 1.32
C VAL A 59 8.54 1.57 2.24
N LEU A 60 9.22 2.64 2.63
CA LEU A 60 8.67 3.71 3.44
C LEU A 60 8.67 5.02 2.64
N ASP A 61 7.46 5.47 2.30
CA ASP A 61 7.18 6.75 1.63
C ASP A 61 6.73 7.76 2.69
N ASP A 62 7.28 8.97 2.62
CA ASP A 62 7.00 10.05 3.57
C ASP A 62 5.72 10.85 3.24
N GLY A 63 4.99 10.43 2.21
CA GLY A 63 3.78 11.07 1.72
C GLY A 63 4.03 12.05 0.56
N GLU A 64 5.26 12.19 0.05
CA GLU A 64 5.55 13.03 -1.11
C GLU A 64 4.75 12.62 -2.36
N TYR A 65 4.57 11.31 -2.58
CA TYR A 65 3.94 10.83 -3.80
C TYR A 65 2.41 10.69 -3.69
N TYR A 66 1.92 10.19 -2.55
CA TYR A 66 0.50 9.87 -2.37
C TYR A 66 -0.26 10.88 -1.49
N GLY A 67 0.41 11.92 -1.00
CA GLY A 67 -0.16 12.92 -0.08
C GLY A 67 -0.41 12.40 1.35
N VAL A 68 -0.12 11.13 1.60
CA VAL A 68 -0.20 10.44 2.89
C VAL A 68 0.97 9.47 2.99
N PRO A 69 1.67 9.38 4.13
CA PRO A 69 2.80 8.48 4.28
C PRO A 69 2.33 7.03 4.26
N CYS A 70 3.10 6.16 3.62
CA CYS A 70 2.74 4.76 3.48
C CYS A 70 3.93 3.83 3.68
N MET A 71 3.62 2.63 4.16
CA MET A 71 4.54 1.51 4.24
C MET A 71 4.05 0.43 3.29
N TYR A 72 4.86 0.06 2.30
CA TYR A 72 4.64 -1.13 1.49
C TYR A 72 5.50 -2.26 2.04
N TYR A 73 4.89 -3.43 2.30
CA TYR A 73 5.61 -4.63 2.67
C TYR A 73 5.29 -5.75 1.67
N LYS A 74 6.35 -6.38 1.16
CA LYS A 74 6.30 -7.57 0.33
C LYS A 74 7.01 -8.70 1.05
N ALA A 75 6.26 -9.73 1.43
CA ALA A 75 6.83 -10.93 2.02
C ALA A 75 7.51 -11.82 0.96
N LYS A 76 8.44 -12.68 1.40
CA LYS A 76 9.06 -13.69 0.56
C LYS A 76 8.01 -14.71 0.11
N PRO A 77 7.90 -15.03 -1.19
CA PRO A 77 7.01 -16.09 -1.66
C PRO A 77 7.34 -17.43 -0.98
N ILE A 78 6.31 -18.11 -0.48
CA ILE A 78 6.44 -19.46 0.10
C ILE A 78 6.20 -20.48 -1.01
N ASP A 79 7.19 -21.33 -1.29
CA ASP A 79 7.08 -22.45 -2.25
C ASP A 79 6.33 -23.63 -1.61
N PHE A 80 5.00 -23.54 -1.56
CA PHE A 80 4.15 -24.54 -0.87
C PHE A 80 4.34 -25.98 -1.37
N ASP A 81 4.77 -26.18 -2.62
CA ASP A 81 4.95 -27.52 -3.21
C ASP A 81 6.19 -28.24 -2.69
N LYS A 82 7.20 -27.50 -2.18
CA LYS A 82 8.41 -28.08 -1.56
C LYS A 82 8.39 -28.05 -0.02
N CYS A 83 7.28 -27.61 0.59
CA CYS A 83 7.21 -27.26 2.01
C CYS A 83 6.81 -28.42 2.94
N SER A 84 7.62 -29.48 2.98
CA SER A 84 7.52 -30.53 4.02
C SER A 84 8.29 -30.22 5.31
N LYS A 85 9.08 -29.14 5.33
CA LYS A 85 9.97 -28.81 6.46
C LYS A 85 9.23 -28.02 7.56
N GLU A 86 9.43 -28.45 8.79
CA GLU A 86 8.89 -27.83 10.01
C GLU A 86 9.26 -26.35 10.16
N SER A 87 10.37 -25.93 9.53
CA SER A 87 10.76 -24.52 9.39
C SER A 87 9.73 -23.66 8.65
N VAL A 88 8.95 -24.23 7.72
CA VAL A 88 7.88 -23.52 6.99
C VAL A 88 6.59 -23.46 7.81
N LYS A 89 6.31 -24.50 8.62
CA LYS A 89 5.21 -24.43 9.59
C LYS A 89 5.45 -23.35 10.65
N LYS A 90 6.70 -23.08 11.03
CA LYS A 90 7.05 -21.93 11.87
C LYS A 90 6.85 -20.59 11.17
N LEU A 91 7.02 -20.54 9.84
CA LEU A 91 6.69 -19.37 9.00
C LEU A 91 5.18 -19.20 8.74
N ARG A 92 4.33 -20.14 9.17
CA ARG A 92 2.86 -20.06 9.03
C ARG A 92 2.15 -19.27 10.15
N GLY A 93 2.83 -18.85 11.21
CA GLY A 93 2.19 -18.00 12.22
C GLY A 93 1.96 -16.60 11.65
N ASP A 94 0.72 -16.14 11.53
CA ASP A 94 0.25 -14.75 11.28
C ASP A 94 1.04 -13.82 10.31
N PHE A 95 1.89 -14.34 9.43
CA PHE A 95 2.98 -13.58 8.80
C PHE A 95 2.67 -12.91 7.46
N THR A 96 1.45 -13.04 6.94
CA THR A 96 1.13 -12.62 5.56
C THR A 96 0.39 -11.30 5.52
N ASP A 97 1.00 -10.25 6.06
CA ASP A 97 0.52 -8.87 5.86
C ASP A 97 1.29 -8.23 4.69
N ASP A 98 1.33 -8.90 3.53
CA ASP A 98 1.81 -8.23 2.32
C ASP A 98 0.79 -7.18 1.88
N GLY A 99 1.25 -5.97 1.58
CA GLY A 99 0.35 -4.90 1.21
C GLY A 99 0.87 -3.50 1.48
N ASN A 100 -0.05 -2.55 1.37
CA ASN A 100 0.17 -1.13 1.63
C ASN A 100 -0.54 -0.75 2.92
N PHE A 101 0.21 -0.18 3.85
CA PHE A 101 -0.26 0.27 5.15
C PHE A 101 -0.11 1.78 5.25
N LEU A 102 -1.15 2.44 5.74
CA LEU A 102 -1.16 3.90 5.86
C LEU A 102 -0.61 4.35 7.21
N GLU A 103 -0.09 5.57 7.24
CA GLU A 103 0.36 6.23 8.46
C GLU A 103 1.40 5.41 9.24
N PRO A 104 2.56 5.10 8.62
CA PRO A 104 3.68 4.51 9.33
C PRO A 104 4.03 5.33 10.58
N LYS A 105 4.34 4.62 11.65
CA LYS A 105 4.63 5.17 12.97
C LYS A 105 5.73 4.36 13.66
N ILE A 106 6.38 5.00 14.62
CA ILE A 106 7.35 4.34 15.49
C ILE A 106 6.65 4.01 16.81
N PHE A 107 6.69 2.73 17.18
CA PHE A 107 6.26 2.24 18.49
C PHE A 107 7.52 1.93 19.32
N GLU A 108 7.60 2.43 20.55
CA GLU A 108 8.74 2.19 21.43
C GLU A 108 8.33 1.33 22.63
N GLU A 109 9.06 0.25 22.86
CA GLU A 109 8.87 -0.63 24.01
C GLU A 109 10.21 -1.23 24.42
N ASP A 110 10.48 -1.28 25.72
CA ASP A 110 11.71 -1.84 26.30
C ASP A 110 13.00 -1.25 25.68
N GLY A 111 12.96 0.04 25.32
CA GLY A 111 14.08 0.76 24.67
C GLY A 111 14.33 0.34 23.23
N LYS A 112 13.46 -0.46 22.62
CA LYS A 112 13.49 -0.81 21.19
C LYS A 112 12.43 -0.03 20.44
N LYS A 113 12.83 0.47 19.27
CA LYS A 113 11.94 1.15 18.32
C LYS A 113 11.46 0.17 17.27
N TYR A 114 10.16 0.08 17.08
CA TYR A 114 9.52 -0.76 16.09
C TYR A 114 8.82 0.11 15.04
N LEU A 115 8.98 -0.27 13.78
CA LEU A 115 8.23 0.26 12.66
C LEU A 115 6.87 -0.46 12.60
N THR A 116 5.81 0.32 12.55
CA THR A 116 4.45 -0.19 12.36
C THR A 116 3.61 0.82 11.57
N ALA A 117 2.34 0.52 11.33
CA ALA A 117 1.41 1.33 10.54
C ALA A 117 -0.04 0.96 10.92
N ASN A 118 -1.02 1.64 10.33
CA ASN A 118 -2.43 1.28 10.52
C ASN A 118 -2.69 -0.13 9.99
N PHE A 119 -3.35 -0.97 10.80
CA PHE A 119 -3.64 -2.38 10.51
C PHE A 119 -2.38 -3.24 10.30
N PHE A 120 -1.23 -2.81 10.84
CA PHE A 120 0.00 -3.58 10.86
C PHE A 120 0.40 -3.92 12.30
N PRO A 121 1.02 -5.09 12.57
CA PRO A 121 1.43 -5.43 13.93
C PRO A 121 2.49 -4.46 14.50
N GLU A 122 2.38 -4.11 15.78
CA GLU A 122 3.25 -3.09 16.40
C GLU A 122 4.69 -3.55 16.60
N LYS A 123 4.92 -4.85 16.84
CA LYS A 123 6.22 -5.39 17.23
C LYS A 123 6.91 -6.22 16.15
N LYS A 124 6.43 -6.17 14.91
CA LYS A 124 6.96 -7.02 13.83
C LYS A 124 8.35 -6.59 13.36
N PHE A 125 8.54 -5.29 13.15
CA PHE A 125 9.74 -4.74 12.53
C PHE A 125 10.52 -3.90 13.51
N TRP A 126 11.55 -4.47 14.12
CA TRP A 126 12.48 -3.72 14.96
C TRP A 126 13.43 -2.89 14.09
N ILE A 127 13.56 -1.60 14.38
CA ILE A 127 14.54 -0.70 13.77
C ILE A 127 15.85 -0.88 14.53
N LYS A 128 16.76 -1.67 13.96
CA LYS A 128 18.09 -1.91 14.54
C LYS A 128 18.99 -0.69 14.38
N ASP A 129 18.93 -0.05 13.22
CA ASP A 129 19.62 1.19 12.88
C ASP A 129 18.95 1.86 11.65
N GLU A 130 19.41 3.04 11.24
CA GLU A 130 18.84 3.80 10.10
C GLU A 130 18.92 3.06 8.73
N LYS A 131 19.69 1.97 8.65
CA LYS A 131 19.91 1.18 7.44
C LYS A 131 19.42 -0.26 7.56
N THR A 132 18.94 -0.67 8.72
CA THR A 132 18.58 -2.06 9.01
C THR A 132 17.27 -2.15 9.79
N ILE A 133 16.29 -2.84 9.19
CA ILE A 133 15.06 -3.26 9.85
C ILE A 133 15.11 -4.78 10.03
N VAL A 134 14.69 -5.27 11.19
CA VAL A 134 14.69 -6.69 11.52
C VAL A 134 13.27 -7.16 11.74
N ASP A 135 12.85 -8.16 10.98
CA ASP A 135 11.65 -8.94 11.30
C ASP A 135 11.94 -9.79 12.52
N VAL A 136 11.27 -9.51 13.64
CA VAL A 136 11.59 -10.13 14.93
C VAL A 136 11.19 -11.60 15.01
N GLU A 137 10.21 -12.02 14.23
CA GLU A 137 9.68 -13.38 14.31
C GLU A 137 10.35 -14.31 13.28
N THR A 138 10.93 -13.78 12.18
CA THR A 138 11.82 -14.57 11.29
C THR A 138 13.32 -14.32 11.49
N ASN A 139 13.70 -13.29 12.24
CA ASN A 139 15.07 -12.79 12.38
C ASN A 139 15.73 -12.38 11.05
N THR A 140 14.90 -12.01 10.06
CA THR A 140 15.37 -11.55 8.74
C THR A 140 15.79 -10.09 8.83
N GLU A 141 17.01 -9.77 8.39
CA GLU A 141 17.47 -8.38 8.27
C GLU A 141 17.19 -7.82 6.88
N TYR A 142 16.47 -6.70 6.84
CA TYR A 142 16.21 -5.90 5.66
C TYR A 142 17.21 -4.75 5.62
N LYS A 143 17.99 -4.69 4.53
CA LYS A 143 19.03 -3.67 4.35
C LYS A 143 18.56 -2.59 3.41
N LYS A 144 18.80 -1.34 3.81
CA LYS A 144 18.50 -0.16 3.01
C LYS A 144 19.30 -0.16 1.71
N GLY A 145 18.66 0.16 0.60
CA GLY A 145 19.28 0.24 -0.71
C GLY A 145 18.53 1.18 -1.65
N ASP A 146 19.00 1.24 -2.89
CA ASP A 146 18.38 2.07 -3.92
C ASP A 146 17.04 1.47 -4.40
N PRO A 147 16.14 2.31 -4.97
CA PRO A 147 14.95 1.81 -5.65
C PRO A 147 15.33 0.79 -6.74
N LYS A 148 14.59 -0.32 -6.84
CA LYS A 148 14.77 -1.37 -7.85
C LYS A 148 13.68 -1.38 -8.90
#